data_AF-A0A094HA71-F1
#
_entry.id   AF-A0A094HA71-F1
#
_cell.length_a   1.000
_cell.length_b   1.000
_cell.length_c   1.000
_cell.angle_alpha   90.00
_cell.angle_beta   90.00
_cell.angle_gamma   90.00
#
_symmetry.space_group_name_H-M   'P 1'
#
loop_
_entity.id
_entity.type
_entity.pdbx_description
1 polymer ?
#
loop_
_entity_poly.entity_id
_entity_poly.type
_entity_poly.pdbx_seq_one_letter_code
_entity_poly.pdbx_strand_id
1 'polypeptide(L)'
;MFIKNLRRKWSSKPCVASTATPQLYLAFYARLKYPNTYHYALHISSPESASSPAIRTMKYHCKNIITVTDGTVSIPWVYEAVKIDPDSDPRIVVRILLGGVSRIDLVDSLLEAVPVGQGSKEDFNCVSWVRDALLRLNQVGVISRGDISDWDAVERTGLDYVNEKKQQGRFESGWKGDISRKAPHLLLGGPAVLRTVYSHFGPLDAQLTSLIRFFWPVVTGATPELSLFGVYMGGQLLSCLALVLIEGERKGNAWSPIGFPTFWATSWVFIPFGFVQPIHNLIHVLFSSQGRAKGEVDVNAISANAKRIVLLPVSLTLGYIIPSFVICLPSPQVVSHHSHQGFLIAWQFFAIWTAVSQFILTRLVSDNTINRLLGIRESPHRRAATALRYTYNFVIMVTVLTHSLILDTVLCHAFIPSYFPATIDHLHPLLVFQPISPFSNEKLEAFERGILSLLQYDTYFAGASSLVWALYLYSCAKPNATFVGLVGKATIFTVLFGPCGAALAVMKERDEAVFADSAENDTQKKQN
;
A
#
# COMPACT_ATOMS: atom_id res chain seq x y z
N MET A 1 11.01 -47.14 15.39
CA MET A 1 10.84 -48.40 14.65
C MET A 1 10.49 -48.02 13.21
N PHE A 2 11.35 -48.39 12.25
CA PHE A 2 11.26 -48.26 10.78
C PHE A 2 11.08 -46.87 10.10
N ILE A 3 12.20 -46.16 9.89
CA ILE A 3 12.47 -45.43 8.63
C ILE A 3 13.88 -45.81 8.18
N LYS A 4 13.95 -46.85 7.35
CA LYS A 4 15.14 -47.26 6.59
C LYS A 4 14.64 -47.88 5.31
N ASN A 5 14.59 -47.10 4.24
CA ASN A 5 14.85 -47.52 2.87
C ASN A 5 14.96 -46.25 2.03
N LEU A 6 15.92 -46.21 1.10
CA LEU A 6 16.37 -45.07 0.27
C LEU A 6 17.66 -44.32 0.69
N ARG A 7 18.50 -44.87 1.57
CA ARG A 7 19.93 -44.50 1.62
C ARG A 7 20.83 -45.70 1.33
N ARG A 8 21.38 -45.76 0.12
CA ARG A 8 22.82 -45.94 -0.21
C ARG A 8 23.04 -46.51 -1.61
N LYS A 9 23.75 -45.74 -2.45
CA LYS A 9 25.07 -46.11 -2.99
C LYS A 9 25.71 -44.88 -3.64
N TRP A 10 26.36 -44.05 -2.83
CA TRP A 10 27.39 -43.13 -3.31
C TRP A 10 28.73 -43.75 -2.88
N SER A 11 29.47 -44.29 -3.84
CA SER A 11 30.84 -44.77 -3.65
C SER A 11 31.80 -43.63 -3.94
N SER A 12 32.71 -43.39 -3.01
CA SER A 12 33.86 -42.49 -3.15
C SER A 12 35.06 -43.25 -3.69
N LYS A 13 35.63 -42.77 -4.82
CA LYS A 13 37.06 -42.84 -5.23
C LYS A 13 37.29 -42.03 -6.52
N PRO A 14 38.55 -41.68 -6.88
CA PRO A 14 38.96 -40.28 -7.09
C PRO A 14 38.95 -39.79 -8.56
N CYS A 15 38.95 -38.46 -8.67
CA CYS A 15 39.22 -37.58 -9.82
C CYS A 15 39.41 -38.23 -11.20
N VAL A 16 38.35 -38.19 -12.01
CA VAL A 16 38.39 -38.19 -13.47
C VAL A 16 37.52 -37.01 -13.89
N ALA A 17 37.99 -36.19 -14.85
CA ALA A 17 37.28 -35.01 -15.34
C ALA A 17 35.83 -35.36 -15.73
N SER A 18 34.87 -34.98 -14.87
CA SER A 18 33.47 -35.33 -15.04
C SER A 18 32.84 -34.36 -16.03
N THR A 19 32.54 -34.84 -17.24
CA THR A 19 31.48 -34.26 -18.08
C THR A 19 30.22 -34.15 -17.23
N ALA A 20 29.90 -32.95 -16.77
CA ALA A 20 28.89 -32.78 -15.75
C ALA A 20 27.50 -33.01 -16.36
N THR A 21 26.83 -34.08 -15.91
CA THR A 21 25.52 -34.52 -16.43
C THR A 21 24.41 -33.50 -16.08
N PRO A 22 23.60 -33.03 -17.06
CA PRO A 22 22.45 -32.18 -16.79
C PRO A 22 21.47 -32.81 -15.81
N GLN A 23 20.77 -31.98 -15.05
CA GLN A 23 19.88 -32.41 -13.97
C GLN A 23 18.44 -31.96 -14.22
N LEU A 24 17.50 -32.88 -14.08
CA LEU A 24 16.06 -32.64 -14.17
C LEU A 24 15.49 -32.32 -12.78
N TYR A 25 14.69 -31.26 -12.71
CA TYR A 25 14.00 -30.83 -11.52
C TYR A 25 12.50 -30.65 -11.77
N LEU A 26 11.71 -30.96 -10.75
CA LEU A 26 10.34 -30.45 -10.60
C LEU A 26 10.40 -29.10 -9.86
N ALA A 27 9.85 -28.06 -10.46
CA ALA A 27 9.80 -26.72 -9.87
C ALA A 27 8.36 -26.32 -9.54
N PHE A 28 8.16 -25.84 -8.32
CA PHE A 28 6.88 -25.28 -7.89
C PHE A 28 6.96 -23.76 -7.86
N TYR A 29 5.99 -23.15 -8.52
CA TYR A 29 5.84 -21.72 -8.60
C TYR A 29 4.63 -21.27 -7.77
N ALA A 30 4.78 -20.18 -7.04
CA ALA A 30 3.68 -19.58 -6.27
C ALA A 30 2.58 -19.09 -7.22
N ARG A 31 1.31 -19.38 -6.88
CA ARG A 31 0.13 -18.84 -7.57
C ARG A 31 -0.47 -17.72 -6.74
N LEU A 32 -0.59 -16.52 -7.33
CA LEU A 32 -1.10 -15.33 -6.66
C LEU A 32 -2.57 -15.49 -6.20
N LYS A 33 -3.43 -16.01 -7.09
CA LYS A 33 -4.88 -16.17 -6.84
C LYS A 33 -5.21 -17.33 -5.89
N TYR A 34 -4.32 -18.32 -5.77
CA TYR A 34 -4.55 -19.56 -5.05
C TYR A 34 -3.29 -19.95 -4.26
N PRO A 35 -3.01 -19.29 -3.11
CA PRO A 35 -1.72 -19.38 -2.40
C PRO A 35 -1.37 -20.77 -1.85
N ASN A 36 -2.37 -21.67 -1.78
CA ASN A 36 -2.20 -23.06 -1.36
C ASN A 36 -2.02 -24.04 -2.53
N THR A 37 -1.95 -23.53 -3.76
CA THR A 37 -1.73 -24.33 -4.97
C THR A 37 -0.50 -23.81 -5.72
N TYR A 38 0.11 -24.68 -6.53
CA TYR A 38 1.36 -24.37 -7.22
C TYR A 38 1.21 -24.47 -8.73
N HIS A 39 1.95 -23.64 -9.45
CA HIS A 39 2.19 -23.86 -10.87
C HIS A 39 3.40 -24.78 -11.04
N TYR A 40 3.24 -25.84 -11.83
CA TYR A 40 4.23 -26.89 -11.98
C TYR A 40 5.02 -26.66 -13.27
N ALA A 41 6.33 -26.83 -13.20
CA ALA A 41 7.22 -26.77 -14.36
C ALA A 41 8.36 -27.77 -14.20
N LEU A 42 8.93 -28.21 -15.34
CA LEU A 42 10.15 -28.99 -15.37
C LEU A 42 11.33 -28.07 -15.68
N HIS A 43 12.40 -28.16 -14.89
CA HIS A 43 13.65 -27.46 -15.17
C HIS A 43 14.74 -28.45 -15.52
N ILE A 44 15.54 -28.15 -16.55
CA ILE A 44 16.79 -28.85 -16.79
C ILE A 44 17.95 -27.87 -16.66
N SER A 45 18.86 -28.15 -15.73
CA SER A 45 20.05 -27.33 -15.49
C SER A 45 21.33 -28.12 -15.80
N SER A 46 22.25 -27.51 -16.52
CA SER A 46 23.61 -28.03 -16.68
C SER A 46 24.46 -27.68 -15.44
N PRO A 47 25.35 -28.57 -14.96
CA PRO A 47 26.14 -28.30 -13.76
C PRO A 47 27.22 -27.23 -14.01
N GLU A 48 27.79 -26.71 -12.92
CA GLU A 48 28.82 -25.66 -12.97
C GLU A 48 30.07 -26.08 -13.78
N SER A 49 30.34 -25.39 -14.89
CA SER A 49 31.69 -25.25 -15.42
C SER A 49 32.19 -23.82 -15.20
N ALA A 50 33.49 -23.70 -14.91
CA ALA A 50 34.15 -22.49 -14.41
C ALA A 50 34.28 -21.32 -15.43
N SER A 51 33.56 -21.32 -16.56
CA SER A 51 33.93 -20.46 -17.70
C SER A 51 32.82 -19.70 -18.45
N SER A 52 31.58 -19.54 -17.95
CA SER A 52 30.66 -18.51 -18.51
C SER A 52 29.37 -18.27 -17.71
N PRO A 53 28.91 -17.02 -17.49
CA PRO A 53 27.66 -16.68 -16.78
C PRO A 53 26.37 -16.82 -17.63
N ALA A 54 26.37 -17.60 -18.70
CA ALA A 54 25.18 -17.76 -19.55
C ALA A 54 24.06 -18.53 -18.82
N ILE A 55 22.80 -18.12 -19.03
CA ILE A 55 21.59 -18.74 -18.48
C ILE A 55 21.56 -20.25 -18.80
N ARG A 56 21.71 -21.11 -17.77
CA ARG A 56 21.95 -22.57 -17.92
C ARG A 56 20.73 -23.46 -17.67
N THR A 57 19.59 -22.88 -17.33
CA THR A 57 18.38 -23.65 -17.02
C THR A 57 17.32 -23.45 -18.08
N MET A 58 16.84 -24.53 -18.66
CA MET A 58 15.64 -24.51 -19.50
C MET A 58 14.42 -24.85 -18.63
N LYS A 59 13.39 -24.02 -18.70
CA LYS A 59 12.08 -24.23 -18.08
C LYS A 59 11.10 -24.69 -19.14
N TYR A 60 10.41 -25.78 -18.86
CA TYR A 60 9.33 -26.33 -19.68
C TYR A 60 8.04 -26.34 -18.86
N HIS A 61 6.98 -25.75 -19.40
CA HIS A 61 5.67 -25.77 -18.75
C HIS A 61 4.54 -25.45 -19.72
N CYS A 62 3.32 -25.73 -19.29
CA CYS A 62 2.11 -25.21 -19.94
C CYS A 62 1.53 -24.04 -19.15
N LYS A 63 1.03 -23.02 -19.85
CA LYS A 63 0.34 -21.88 -19.25
C LYS A 63 -0.91 -21.51 -20.04
N ASN A 64 -1.85 -20.87 -19.38
CA ASN A 64 -2.97 -20.23 -20.05
C ASN A 64 -2.54 -18.86 -20.58
N ILE A 65 -2.91 -18.55 -21.82
CA ILE A 65 -2.77 -17.21 -22.40
C ILE A 65 -4.16 -16.66 -22.72
N ILE A 66 -4.37 -15.36 -22.51
CA ILE A 66 -5.61 -14.71 -22.95
C ILE A 66 -5.40 -14.30 -24.40
N THR A 67 -6.27 -14.78 -25.29
CA THR A 67 -6.30 -14.42 -26.70
C THR A 67 -7.64 -13.79 -27.01
N VAL A 68 -7.61 -12.66 -27.71
CA VAL A 68 -8.82 -11.96 -28.18
C VAL A 68 -8.77 -12.00 -29.70
N THR A 69 -9.67 -12.76 -30.31
CA THR A 69 -9.80 -12.87 -31.77
C THR A 69 -11.25 -12.57 -32.13
N ASP A 70 -11.48 -11.63 -33.05
CA ASP A 70 -12.80 -11.24 -33.55
C ASP A 70 -13.84 -10.95 -32.44
N GLY A 71 -13.41 -10.27 -31.37
CA GLY A 71 -14.26 -9.89 -30.24
C GLY A 71 -14.58 -11.03 -29.25
N THR A 72 -14.07 -12.24 -29.47
CA THR A 72 -14.23 -13.38 -28.56
C THR A 72 -12.96 -13.59 -27.73
N VAL A 73 -13.12 -13.70 -26.40
CA VAL A 73 -12.02 -13.98 -25.47
C VAL A 73 -11.88 -15.49 -25.29
N SER A 74 -10.71 -16.04 -25.62
CA SER A 74 -10.35 -17.44 -25.35
C SER A 74 -9.15 -17.52 -24.41
N ILE A 75 -9.09 -18.59 -23.61
CA ILE A 75 -8.00 -18.85 -22.66
C ILE A 75 -7.35 -20.20 -23.01
N PRO A 76 -6.66 -20.32 -24.17
CA PRO A 76 -6.01 -21.57 -24.55
C PRO A 76 -4.79 -21.87 -23.67
N TRP A 77 -4.53 -23.16 -23.52
CA TRP A 77 -3.27 -23.67 -22.97
C TRP A 77 -2.18 -23.65 -24.05
N VAL A 78 -0.99 -23.21 -23.66
CA VAL A 78 0.19 -23.15 -24.54
C VAL A 78 1.40 -23.74 -23.81
N TYR A 79 2.14 -24.59 -24.50
CA TYR A 79 3.45 -25.07 -24.07
C TYR A 79 4.53 -24.02 -24.34
N GLU A 80 5.42 -23.84 -23.38
CA GLU A 80 6.55 -22.91 -23.47
C GLU A 80 7.82 -23.57 -22.95
N ALA A 81 8.89 -23.46 -23.75
CA ALA A 81 10.26 -23.79 -23.39
C ALA A 81 11.09 -22.50 -23.38
N VAL A 82 11.62 -22.12 -22.23
CA VAL A 82 12.31 -20.82 -22.06
C VAL A 82 13.53 -20.94 -21.16
N LYS A 83 14.61 -20.26 -21.53
CA LYS A 83 15.82 -20.17 -20.70
C LYS A 83 15.56 -19.23 -19.52
N ILE A 84 15.82 -19.70 -18.31
CA ILE A 84 15.65 -18.94 -17.07
C ILE A 84 16.88 -19.03 -16.19
N ASP A 85 17.08 -18.00 -15.37
CA ASP A 85 17.95 -18.08 -14.19
C ASP A 85 17.07 -18.37 -12.97
N PRO A 86 17.13 -19.58 -12.39
CA PRO A 86 16.28 -19.97 -11.26
C PRO A 86 16.55 -19.16 -10.00
N ASP A 87 17.75 -18.59 -9.83
CA ASP A 87 18.08 -17.77 -8.66
C ASP A 87 17.51 -16.35 -8.81
N SER A 88 17.14 -15.97 -10.04
CA SER A 88 16.53 -14.68 -10.37
C SER A 88 15.00 -14.73 -10.55
N ASP A 89 14.35 -15.91 -10.64
CA ASP A 89 12.87 -16.00 -10.72
C ASP A 89 12.24 -16.12 -9.32
N PRO A 90 11.62 -15.05 -8.81
CA PRO A 90 11.14 -15.02 -7.45
C PRO A 90 9.89 -15.85 -7.19
N ARG A 91 9.23 -16.32 -8.25
CA ARG A 91 8.02 -17.11 -8.07
C ARG A 91 8.34 -18.54 -7.70
N ILE A 92 9.60 -18.98 -7.84
CA ILE A 92 10.03 -20.34 -7.50
C ILE A 92 9.99 -20.53 -5.98
N VAL A 93 9.10 -21.42 -5.53
CA VAL A 93 8.94 -21.82 -4.12
C VAL A 93 10.01 -22.84 -3.75
N VAL A 94 10.14 -23.90 -4.57
CA VAL A 94 11.17 -24.94 -4.43
C VAL A 94 11.51 -25.53 -5.79
N ARG A 95 12.69 -26.15 -5.88
CA ARG A 95 13.11 -27.03 -6.96
C ARG A 95 13.53 -28.36 -6.37
N ILE A 96 12.92 -29.44 -6.83
CA ILE A 96 13.15 -30.80 -6.35
C ILE A 96 13.91 -31.55 -7.43
N LEU A 97 15.12 -32.01 -7.10
CA LEU A 97 15.94 -32.80 -8.02
C LEU A 97 15.29 -34.17 -8.21
N LEU A 98 14.90 -34.46 -9.45
CA LEU A 98 14.33 -35.76 -9.82
C LEU A 98 15.41 -36.72 -10.30
N GLY A 99 16.43 -36.21 -11.00
CA GLY A 99 17.48 -37.07 -11.52
C GLY A 99 18.46 -36.42 -12.49
N GLY A 100 19.47 -37.19 -12.90
CA GLY A 100 20.39 -36.83 -13.98
C GLY A 100 19.84 -37.22 -15.36
N VAL A 101 20.13 -36.45 -16.40
CA VAL A 101 19.67 -36.65 -17.77
C VAL A 101 20.81 -37.20 -18.62
N SER A 102 20.66 -38.38 -19.22
CA SER A 102 21.66 -38.98 -20.12
C SER A 102 21.49 -38.57 -21.58
N ARG A 103 20.25 -38.32 -22.02
CA ARG A 103 19.91 -37.99 -23.41
C ARG A 103 19.22 -36.64 -23.50
N ILE A 104 20.02 -35.59 -23.31
CA ILE A 104 19.56 -34.20 -23.31
C ILE A 104 19.04 -33.77 -24.69
N ASP A 105 19.62 -34.33 -25.74
CA ASP A 105 19.28 -34.14 -27.15
C ASP A 105 17.83 -34.52 -27.49
N LEU A 106 17.23 -35.45 -26.73
CA LEU A 106 15.86 -35.89 -26.95
C LEU A 106 14.83 -35.06 -26.18
N VAL A 107 15.23 -34.33 -25.14
CA VAL A 107 14.28 -33.70 -24.20
C VAL A 107 13.32 -32.76 -24.90
N ASP A 108 13.82 -31.80 -25.70
CA ASP A 108 12.98 -30.76 -26.31
C ASP A 108 11.88 -31.40 -27.16
N SER A 109 12.27 -32.31 -28.06
CA SER A 109 11.34 -33.06 -28.91
C SER A 109 10.37 -33.92 -28.10
N LEU A 110 10.79 -34.41 -26.93
CA LEU A 110 9.97 -35.27 -26.11
C LEU A 110 8.89 -34.50 -25.35
N LEU A 111 9.25 -33.33 -24.84
CA LEU A 111 8.37 -32.45 -24.07
C LEU A 111 7.41 -31.65 -24.96
N GLU A 112 7.88 -31.20 -26.13
CA GLU A 112 7.04 -30.49 -27.11
C GLU A 112 5.93 -31.37 -27.69
N ALA A 113 6.18 -32.67 -27.84
CA ALA A 113 5.19 -33.62 -28.35
C ALA A 113 4.14 -34.05 -27.31
N VAL A 114 4.19 -33.54 -26.07
CA VAL A 114 3.15 -33.79 -25.06
C VAL A 114 1.91 -32.96 -25.43
N PRO A 115 0.73 -33.57 -25.65
CA PRO A 115 -0.46 -32.86 -26.09
C PRO A 115 -0.85 -31.69 -25.16
N VAL A 116 -1.25 -30.57 -25.78
CA VAL A 116 -1.70 -29.36 -25.08
C VAL A 116 -3.12 -29.01 -25.55
N GLY A 117 -4.09 -29.02 -24.65
CA GLY A 117 -5.37 -28.33 -24.83
C GLY A 117 -6.39 -28.87 -25.86
N GLN A 118 -6.18 -29.99 -26.56
CA GLN A 118 -7.19 -30.56 -27.47
C GLN A 118 -7.52 -32.03 -27.14
N GLY A 119 -8.81 -32.31 -26.89
CA GLY A 119 -9.37 -33.67 -26.78
C GLY A 119 -8.94 -34.50 -25.56
N SER A 120 -8.08 -34.01 -24.67
CA SER A 120 -7.53 -34.77 -23.54
C SER A 120 -8.04 -34.24 -22.20
N LYS A 121 -9.13 -34.85 -21.71
CA LYS A 121 -9.71 -34.75 -20.34
C LYS A 121 -10.24 -33.35 -19.94
N GLU A 122 -11.42 -33.32 -19.33
CA GLU A 122 -12.02 -32.11 -18.73
C GLU A 122 -11.11 -31.44 -17.66
N ASP A 123 -10.03 -32.12 -17.24
CA ASP A 123 -9.14 -31.73 -16.14
C ASP A 123 -7.74 -31.23 -16.56
N PHE A 124 -7.48 -30.92 -17.84
CA PHE A 124 -6.13 -30.53 -18.27
C PHE A 124 -5.60 -29.27 -17.55
N ASN A 125 -4.41 -29.38 -16.96
CA ASN A 125 -3.70 -28.29 -16.31
C ASN A 125 -2.17 -28.52 -16.29
N CYS A 126 -1.42 -27.61 -15.66
CA CYS A 126 0.05 -27.74 -15.59
C CYS A 126 0.52 -29.03 -14.88
N VAL A 127 -0.25 -29.54 -13.92
CA VAL A 127 0.08 -30.77 -13.16
C VAL A 127 -0.09 -31.98 -14.06
N SER A 128 -1.24 -32.09 -14.75
CA SER A 128 -1.49 -33.19 -15.68
C SER A 128 -0.47 -33.21 -16.82
N TRP A 129 -0.07 -32.03 -17.34
CA TRP A 129 0.97 -31.94 -18.36
C TRP A 129 2.33 -32.43 -17.84
N VAL A 130 2.75 -32.02 -16.63
CA VAL A 130 4.03 -32.47 -16.05
C VAL A 130 4.03 -33.98 -15.82
N ARG A 131 2.92 -34.56 -15.36
CA ARG A 131 2.76 -36.02 -15.21
C ARG A 131 3.00 -36.74 -16.54
N ASP A 132 2.32 -36.31 -17.59
CA ASP A 132 2.38 -36.95 -18.90
C ASP A 132 3.76 -36.76 -19.55
N ALA A 133 4.39 -35.60 -19.33
CA ALA A 133 5.77 -35.31 -19.71
C ALA A 133 6.78 -36.26 -19.02
N LEU A 134 6.70 -36.43 -17.70
CA LEU A 134 7.58 -37.34 -16.97
C LEU A 134 7.38 -38.79 -17.38
N LEU A 135 6.15 -39.23 -17.61
CA LEU A 135 5.84 -40.56 -18.12
C LEU A 135 6.57 -40.81 -19.46
N ARG A 136 6.52 -39.84 -20.38
CA ARG A 136 7.16 -39.94 -21.69
C ARG A 136 8.68 -39.97 -21.59
N LEU A 137 9.27 -39.13 -20.74
CA LEU A 137 10.72 -39.16 -20.47
C LEU A 137 11.16 -40.50 -19.86
N ASN A 138 10.34 -41.08 -18.97
CA ASN A 138 10.59 -42.36 -18.34
C ASN A 138 10.53 -43.53 -19.33
N GLN A 139 9.48 -43.59 -20.17
CA GLN A 139 9.29 -44.63 -21.19
C GLN A 139 10.45 -44.68 -22.18
N VAL A 140 10.96 -43.52 -22.58
CA VAL A 140 12.10 -43.46 -23.49
C VAL A 140 13.39 -43.84 -22.76
N GLY A 141 13.50 -43.56 -21.45
CA GLY A 141 14.68 -43.86 -20.61
C GLY A 141 15.69 -42.70 -20.56
N VAL A 142 15.21 -41.46 -20.51
CA VAL A 142 16.04 -40.24 -20.62
C VAL A 142 16.85 -39.95 -19.34
N ILE A 143 16.41 -40.51 -18.20
CA ILE A 143 17.03 -40.30 -16.89
C ILE A 143 18.11 -41.37 -16.63
N SER A 144 19.30 -40.92 -16.22
CA SER A 144 20.46 -41.76 -15.92
C SER A 144 20.59 -42.12 -14.43
N ARG A 145 20.04 -41.29 -13.55
CA ARG A 145 20.03 -41.46 -12.09
C ARG A 145 18.77 -40.84 -11.53
N GLY A 146 17.97 -41.57 -10.77
CA GLY A 146 16.69 -41.12 -10.23
C GLY A 146 15.56 -42.06 -10.63
N ASP A 147 14.38 -41.86 -10.04
CA ASP A 147 13.17 -42.59 -10.39
C ASP A 147 12.02 -41.60 -10.54
N ILE A 148 11.43 -41.57 -11.74
CA ILE A 148 10.30 -40.72 -12.12
C ILE A 148 9.11 -41.57 -12.57
N SER A 149 9.14 -42.88 -12.32
CA SER A 149 8.11 -43.82 -12.79
C SER A 149 6.80 -43.72 -12.02
N ASP A 150 6.85 -43.32 -10.75
CA ASP A 150 5.71 -43.11 -9.87
C ASP A 150 5.43 -41.62 -9.67
N TRP A 151 4.52 -41.08 -10.49
CA TRP A 151 4.10 -39.68 -10.40
C TRP A 151 3.53 -39.33 -9.02
N ASP A 152 2.68 -40.19 -8.46
CA ASP A 152 1.99 -39.89 -7.21
C ASP A 152 2.98 -39.81 -6.05
N ALA A 153 4.02 -40.66 -6.06
CA ALA A 153 5.11 -40.57 -5.10
C ALA A 153 5.96 -39.30 -5.29
N VAL A 154 6.28 -38.92 -6.53
CA VAL A 154 7.04 -37.69 -6.84
C VAL A 154 6.28 -36.44 -6.38
N GLU A 155 5.00 -36.35 -6.73
CA GLU A 155 4.14 -35.22 -6.37
C GLU A 155 3.95 -35.12 -4.86
N ARG A 156 3.60 -36.23 -4.19
CA ARG A 156 3.42 -36.27 -2.74
C ARG A 156 4.69 -35.84 -2.01
N THR A 157 5.84 -36.41 -2.40
CA THR A 157 7.14 -36.06 -1.79
C THR A 157 7.47 -34.58 -1.97
N GLY A 158 7.15 -34.03 -3.16
CA GLY A 158 7.36 -32.62 -3.42
C GLY A 158 6.49 -31.72 -2.56
N LEU A 159 5.20 -32.00 -2.48
CA LEU A 159 4.26 -31.24 -1.67
C LEU A 159 4.56 -31.36 -0.18
N ASP A 160 4.90 -32.56 0.31
CA ASP A 160 5.32 -32.81 1.69
C ASP A 160 6.57 -31.98 2.04
N TYR A 161 7.55 -31.93 1.13
CA TYR A 161 8.73 -31.08 1.32
C TYR A 161 8.36 -29.60 1.41
N VAL A 162 7.49 -29.09 0.53
CA VAL A 162 7.04 -27.70 0.62
C VAL A 162 6.32 -27.42 1.94
N ASN A 163 5.45 -28.33 2.37
CA ASN A 163 4.70 -28.21 3.62
C ASN A 163 5.63 -28.25 4.85
N GLU A 164 6.61 -29.14 4.86
CA GLU A 164 7.66 -29.19 5.88
C GLU A 164 8.42 -27.86 5.94
N LYS A 165 8.81 -27.30 4.78
CA LYS A 165 9.49 -25.99 4.73
C LYS A 165 8.60 -24.82 5.12
N LYS A 166 7.30 -24.88 4.84
CA LYS A 166 6.31 -23.93 5.38
C LYS A 166 6.26 -24.00 6.90
N GLN A 167 6.14 -25.19 7.49
CA GLN A 167 6.11 -25.38 8.95
C GLN A 167 7.39 -24.90 9.64
N GLN A 168 8.53 -24.99 8.95
CA GLN A 168 9.82 -24.46 9.41
C GLN A 168 9.93 -22.93 9.28
N GLY A 169 8.91 -22.25 8.76
CA GLY A 169 8.92 -20.80 8.54
C GLY A 169 9.90 -20.35 7.44
N ARG A 170 10.34 -21.25 6.55
CA ARG A 170 11.30 -20.92 5.46
C ARG A 170 10.81 -19.77 4.60
N PHE A 171 9.50 -19.68 4.42
CA PHE A 171 8.83 -18.70 3.57
C PHE A 171 8.21 -17.56 4.39
N GLU A 172 8.65 -17.32 5.63
CA GLU A 172 8.12 -16.25 6.49
C GLU A 172 9.17 -15.15 6.75
N SER A 173 8.73 -13.94 7.10
CA SER A 173 9.62 -12.85 7.53
C SER A 173 10.28 -13.22 8.87
N GLY A 174 11.55 -13.64 8.82
CA GLY A 174 12.31 -14.07 10.01
C GLY A 174 13.12 -15.37 9.88
N TRP A 175 13.09 -16.03 8.72
CA TRP A 175 13.90 -17.23 8.45
C TRP A 175 15.39 -17.02 8.79
N LYS A 176 15.94 -17.90 9.66
CA LYS A 176 17.33 -17.85 10.13
C LYS A 176 18.30 -18.73 9.32
N GLY A 177 17.80 -19.49 8.35
CA GLY A 177 18.65 -20.30 7.47
C GLY A 177 19.20 -19.50 6.29
N ASP A 178 19.90 -20.19 5.39
CA ASP A 178 20.49 -19.59 4.18
C ASP A 178 19.43 -18.81 3.37
N ILE A 179 19.67 -17.50 3.19
CA ILE A 179 18.76 -16.54 2.55
C ILE A 179 18.58 -16.87 1.08
N SER A 180 19.60 -17.43 0.40
CA SER A 180 19.51 -17.87 -0.99
C SER A 180 18.47 -18.98 -1.19
N ARG A 181 18.10 -19.67 -0.12
CA ARG A 181 17.12 -20.76 -0.15
C ARG A 181 15.72 -20.28 0.18
N LYS A 182 15.50 -19.06 0.65
CA LYS A 182 14.16 -18.54 0.95
C LYS A 182 13.44 -18.20 -0.36
N ALA A 183 12.27 -18.81 -0.60
CA ALA A 183 11.44 -18.35 -1.71
C ALA A 183 11.01 -16.90 -1.41
N PRO A 184 11.21 -15.97 -2.36
CA PRO A 184 10.88 -14.60 -2.10
C PRO A 184 9.37 -14.42 -2.07
N HIS A 185 8.93 -13.47 -1.26
CA HIS A 185 7.52 -13.10 -1.19
C HIS A 185 7.18 -12.27 -2.43
N LEU A 186 6.01 -12.47 -3.00
CA LEU A 186 5.51 -11.66 -4.12
C LEU A 186 4.64 -10.51 -3.61
N LEU A 187 4.59 -9.42 -4.37
CA LEU A 187 3.63 -8.35 -4.18
C LEU A 187 2.22 -8.83 -4.54
N LEU A 188 1.20 -8.36 -3.81
CA LEU A 188 -0.19 -8.63 -4.20
C LEU A 188 -0.48 -8.00 -5.57
N GLY A 189 -1.21 -8.73 -6.41
CA GLY A 189 -1.63 -8.24 -7.74
C GLY A 189 -0.57 -8.27 -8.84
N GLY A 190 0.63 -8.84 -8.62
CA GLY A 190 1.64 -8.92 -9.68
C GLY A 190 2.79 -9.91 -9.44
N PRO A 191 3.63 -10.17 -10.45
CA PRO A 191 4.75 -11.14 -10.36
C PRO A 191 5.99 -10.58 -9.63
N ALA A 192 5.93 -9.36 -9.13
CA ALA A 192 7.07 -8.64 -8.57
C ALA A 192 7.42 -9.09 -7.15
N VAL A 193 8.71 -9.00 -6.80
CA VAL A 193 9.21 -9.35 -5.46
C VAL A 193 8.84 -8.29 -4.44
N LEU A 194 8.23 -8.73 -3.34
CA LEU A 194 8.11 -7.94 -2.13
C LEU A 194 9.50 -7.81 -1.49
N ARG A 195 9.97 -6.57 -1.40
CA ARG A 195 11.20 -6.23 -0.70
C ARG A 195 10.99 -6.39 0.80
N THR A 196 11.95 -7.03 1.48
CA THR A 196 11.90 -7.25 2.93
C THR A 196 13.10 -6.69 3.68
N VAL A 197 14.02 -6.02 3.00
CA VAL A 197 15.22 -5.42 3.58
C VAL A 197 15.32 -3.98 3.07
N TYR A 198 15.28 -3.02 3.98
CA TYR A 198 15.27 -1.59 3.65
C TYR A 198 16.40 -0.84 4.37
N SER A 199 16.55 -1.10 5.66
CA SER A 199 17.48 -0.44 6.57
C SER A 199 18.56 -1.37 7.10
N HIS A 200 18.44 -2.69 6.88
CA HIS A 200 19.23 -3.74 7.53
C HIS A 200 18.99 -3.85 9.05
N PHE A 201 18.01 -3.13 9.59
CA PHE A 201 17.56 -3.29 10.96
C PHE A 201 16.28 -4.13 11.00
N GLY A 202 16.41 -5.40 11.38
CA GLY A 202 15.37 -6.43 11.26
C GLY A 202 13.96 -6.03 11.74
N PRO A 203 13.78 -5.47 12.95
CA PRO A 203 12.46 -5.07 13.44
C PRO A 203 11.82 -3.97 12.59
N LEU A 204 12.59 -2.96 12.16
CA LEU A 204 12.09 -1.89 11.30
C LEU A 204 11.74 -2.44 9.92
N ASP A 205 12.60 -3.27 9.34
CA ASP A 205 12.37 -3.88 8.03
C ASP A 205 11.12 -4.79 8.04
N ALA A 206 10.87 -5.51 9.12
CA ALA A 206 9.64 -6.29 9.29
C ALA A 206 8.38 -5.40 9.31
N GLN A 207 8.42 -4.29 10.05
CA GLN A 207 7.32 -3.34 10.10
C GLN A 207 7.07 -2.68 8.74
N LEU A 208 8.12 -2.19 8.08
CA LEU A 208 8.03 -1.58 6.74
C LEU A 208 7.49 -2.58 5.70
N THR A 209 7.89 -3.84 5.79
CA THR A 209 7.36 -4.92 4.94
C THR A 209 5.85 -5.10 5.14
N SER A 210 5.37 -5.03 6.39
CA SER A 210 3.94 -5.09 6.70
C SER A 210 3.17 -3.93 6.06
N LEU A 211 3.71 -2.70 6.18
CA LEU A 211 3.12 -1.51 5.58
C LEU A 211 3.07 -1.60 4.05
N ILE A 212 4.10 -2.12 3.39
CA ILE A 212 4.07 -2.33 1.93
C ILE A 212 2.96 -3.31 1.54
N ARG A 213 2.80 -4.44 2.23
CA ARG A 213 1.73 -5.40 1.90
C ARG A 213 0.35 -4.77 2.00
N PHE A 214 0.16 -3.86 2.95
CA PHE A 214 -1.10 -3.16 3.17
C PHE A 214 -1.35 -2.06 2.14
N PHE A 215 -0.38 -1.18 1.89
CA PHE A 215 -0.57 -0.02 1.02
C PHE A 215 -0.33 -0.30 -0.47
N TRP A 216 0.38 -1.37 -0.82
CA TRP A 216 0.61 -1.74 -2.22
C TRP A 216 -0.68 -1.85 -3.05
N PRO A 217 -1.71 -2.64 -2.64
CA PRO A 217 -2.95 -2.72 -3.40
C PRO A 217 -3.74 -1.40 -3.45
N VAL A 218 -3.45 -0.45 -2.56
CA VAL A 218 -4.08 0.88 -2.57
C VAL A 218 -3.59 1.72 -3.75
N VAL A 219 -2.32 1.58 -4.13
CA VAL A 219 -1.68 2.46 -5.12
C VAL A 219 -1.52 1.86 -6.52
N THR A 220 -1.92 0.61 -6.72
CA THR A 220 -1.73 -0.09 -8.01
C THR A 220 -2.87 0.13 -9.00
N GLY A 221 -4.06 0.54 -8.53
CA GLY A 221 -5.26 0.62 -9.36
C GLY A 221 -5.87 -0.75 -9.73
N ALA A 222 -5.32 -1.86 -9.21
CA ALA A 222 -5.80 -3.21 -9.52
C ALA A 222 -7.21 -3.48 -8.98
N THR A 223 -7.56 -2.83 -7.87
CA THR A 223 -8.90 -2.82 -7.29
C THR A 223 -9.40 -1.37 -7.29
N PRO A 224 -10.19 -0.96 -8.31
CA PRO A 224 -10.56 0.44 -8.51
C PRO A 224 -11.20 1.10 -7.29
N GLU A 225 -12.08 0.38 -6.59
CA GLU A 225 -12.76 0.87 -5.39
C GLU A 225 -11.78 1.25 -4.28
N LEU A 226 -10.79 0.38 -4.06
CA LEU A 226 -9.76 0.57 -3.05
C LEU A 226 -8.86 1.75 -3.39
N SER A 227 -8.40 1.84 -4.64
CA SER A 227 -7.52 2.94 -5.07
C SER A 227 -8.24 4.30 -5.08
N LEU A 228 -9.48 4.35 -5.56
CA LEU A 228 -10.29 5.57 -5.54
C LEU A 228 -10.58 6.03 -4.11
N PHE A 229 -10.94 5.10 -3.22
CA PHE A 229 -11.11 5.43 -1.81
C PHE A 229 -9.79 5.90 -1.18
N GLY A 230 -8.65 5.29 -1.55
CA GLY A 230 -7.32 5.72 -1.10
C GLY A 230 -6.99 7.17 -1.45
N VAL A 231 -7.30 7.60 -2.68
CA VAL A 231 -7.12 9.01 -3.11
C VAL A 231 -8.06 9.94 -2.34
N TYR A 232 -9.33 9.56 -2.17
CA TYR A 232 -10.29 10.31 -1.35
C TYR A 232 -9.80 10.46 0.09
N MET A 233 -9.37 9.35 0.71
CA MET A 233 -8.79 9.34 2.05
C MET A 233 -7.58 10.25 2.14
N GLY A 234 -6.71 10.29 1.13
CA GLY A 234 -5.54 11.19 1.12
C GLY A 234 -5.91 12.66 1.30
N GLY A 235 -6.96 13.14 0.63
CA GLY A 235 -7.48 14.49 0.84
C GLY A 235 -8.01 14.73 2.26
N GLN A 236 -8.74 13.76 2.81
CA GLN A 236 -9.27 13.83 4.17
C GLN A 236 -8.14 13.80 5.21
N LEU A 237 -7.11 12.99 4.99
CA LEU A 237 -5.92 12.89 5.83
C LEU A 237 -5.14 14.21 5.82
N LEU A 238 -4.98 14.86 4.66
CA LEU A 238 -4.36 16.18 4.55
C LEU A 238 -5.06 17.23 5.42
N SER A 239 -6.40 17.19 5.46
CA SER A 239 -7.19 18.12 6.28
C SER A 239 -6.92 17.92 7.78
N CYS A 240 -6.92 16.67 8.26
CA CYS A 240 -6.57 16.38 9.65
C CYS A 240 -5.10 16.68 9.96
N LEU A 241 -4.17 16.42 9.02
CA LEU A 241 -2.76 16.76 9.18
C LEU A 241 -2.58 18.27 9.38
N ALA A 242 -3.27 19.08 8.59
CA ALA A 242 -3.27 20.53 8.73
C ALA A 242 -3.86 20.96 10.09
N LEU A 243 -4.97 20.37 10.53
CA LEU A 243 -5.55 20.63 11.85
C LEU A 243 -4.54 20.39 12.97
N VAL A 244 -3.92 19.20 13.00
CA VAL A 244 -2.92 18.83 14.02
C VAL A 244 -1.74 19.79 13.98
N LEU A 245 -1.21 20.14 12.80
CA LEU A 245 -0.09 21.07 12.66
C LEU A 245 -0.44 22.50 13.09
N ILE A 246 -1.63 23.00 12.74
CA ILE A 246 -2.11 24.32 13.15
C ILE A 246 -2.28 24.38 14.67
N GLU A 247 -2.93 23.37 15.27
CA GLU A 247 -3.14 23.31 16.72
C GLU A 247 -1.82 23.19 17.49
N GLY A 248 -0.84 22.45 16.95
CA GLY A 248 0.50 22.34 17.53
C GLY A 248 1.29 23.66 17.51
N GLU A 249 0.96 24.59 16.61
CA GLU A 249 1.60 25.91 16.49
C GLU A 249 0.92 27.00 17.34
N ARG A 250 -0.24 26.71 17.96
CA ARG A 250 -0.94 27.68 18.81
C ARG A 250 -0.21 27.90 20.12
N LYS A 251 -0.12 29.17 20.54
CA LYS A 251 0.52 29.56 21.81
C LYS A 251 -0.12 28.88 23.02
N GLY A 252 -1.45 28.75 23.04
CA GLY A 252 -2.20 28.12 24.12
C GLY A 252 -1.98 26.60 24.26
N ASN A 253 -1.37 25.97 23.25
CA ASN A 253 -1.02 24.55 23.24
C ASN A 253 0.49 24.31 23.42
N ALA A 254 1.29 25.38 23.56
CA ALA A 254 2.72 25.26 23.74
C ALA A 254 3.05 24.40 24.98
N TRP A 255 3.97 23.45 24.82
CA TRP A 255 4.39 22.50 25.86
C TRP A 255 3.30 21.55 26.38
N SER A 256 2.10 21.57 25.80
CA SER A 256 1.08 20.54 26.02
C SER A 256 1.32 19.34 25.09
N PRO A 257 0.69 18.17 25.33
CA PRO A 257 0.73 17.06 24.38
C PRO A 257 0.26 17.42 22.95
N ILE A 258 -0.60 18.44 22.79
CA ILE A 258 -1.06 18.94 21.50
C ILE A 258 0.04 19.72 20.76
N GLY A 259 0.97 20.35 21.49
CA GLY A 259 2.10 21.10 20.94
C GLY A 259 3.15 20.26 20.20
N PHE A 260 2.95 18.94 20.09
CA PHE A 260 3.85 18.01 19.39
C PHE A 260 3.17 17.36 18.17
N PRO A 261 2.89 18.13 17.10
CA PRO A 261 2.06 17.65 15.99
C PRO A 261 2.69 16.50 15.20
N THR A 262 4.03 16.49 15.06
CA THR A 262 4.74 15.41 14.36
C THR A 262 4.58 14.07 15.08
N PHE A 263 4.48 14.06 16.42
CA PHE A 263 4.25 12.84 17.19
C PHE A 263 2.87 12.24 16.86
N TRP A 264 1.83 13.06 16.87
CA TRP A 264 0.47 12.65 16.51
C TRP A 264 0.38 12.14 15.08
N ALA A 265 0.90 12.91 14.12
CA ALA A 265 0.85 12.53 12.70
C ALA A 265 1.70 11.30 12.38
N THR A 266 2.85 11.10 13.03
CA THR A 266 3.68 9.89 12.85
C THR A 266 3.01 8.66 13.46
N SER A 267 2.22 8.83 14.52
CA SER A 267 1.49 7.72 15.15
C SER A 267 0.47 7.10 14.21
N TRP A 268 -0.07 7.84 13.23
CA TRP A 268 -1.00 7.32 12.21
C TRP A 268 -0.40 6.23 11.31
N VAL A 269 0.93 6.14 11.24
CA VAL A 269 1.63 5.12 10.46
C VAL A 269 1.58 3.75 11.15
N PHE A 270 1.51 3.75 12.48
CA PHE A 270 1.61 2.53 13.30
C PHE A 270 0.29 2.16 13.97
N ILE A 271 -0.58 3.14 14.18
CA ILE A 271 -1.89 2.98 14.82
C ILE A 271 -2.92 3.57 13.86
N PRO A 272 -4.07 2.90 13.65
CA PRO A 272 -5.12 3.38 12.76
C PRO A 272 -5.47 4.86 13.00
N PHE A 273 -5.56 5.63 11.93
CA PHE A 273 -5.81 7.08 11.96
C PHE A 273 -7.12 7.41 12.68
N GLY A 274 -8.16 6.62 12.44
CA GLY A 274 -9.47 6.65 13.08
C GLY A 274 -9.46 6.30 14.57
N PHE A 275 -8.33 5.83 15.11
CA PHE A 275 -8.13 5.65 16.54
C PHE A 275 -7.33 6.81 17.16
N VAL A 276 -6.23 7.20 16.51
CA VAL A 276 -5.35 8.27 17.02
C VAL A 276 -6.03 9.63 16.98
N GLN A 277 -6.76 9.95 15.92
CA GLN A 277 -7.39 11.27 15.75
C GLN A 277 -8.45 11.56 16.84
N PRO A 278 -9.37 10.64 17.19
CA PRO A 278 -10.25 10.84 18.34
C PRO A 278 -9.51 11.09 19.66
N ILE A 279 -8.41 10.38 19.90
CA ILE A 279 -7.59 10.56 21.12
C ILE A 279 -6.96 11.94 21.14
N HIS A 280 -6.37 12.38 20.03
CA HIS A 280 -5.84 13.74 19.88
C HIS A 280 -6.93 14.78 20.21
N ASN A 281 -8.11 14.64 19.60
CA ASN A 281 -9.22 15.58 19.77
C ASN A 281 -9.75 15.59 21.22
N LEU A 282 -9.82 14.44 21.87
CA LEU A 282 -10.21 14.32 23.27
C LEU A 282 -9.20 14.98 24.20
N ILE A 283 -7.90 14.70 24.01
CA ILE A 283 -6.82 15.32 24.79
C ILE A 283 -6.85 16.84 24.59
N HIS A 284 -7.11 17.31 23.38
CA HIS A 284 -7.24 18.74 23.11
C HIS A 284 -8.37 19.34 23.95
N VAL A 285 -9.57 18.77 23.93
CA VAL A 285 -10.70 19.30 24.72
C VAL A 285 -10.41 19.27 26.22
N LEU A 286 -9.83 18.18 26.71
CA LEU A 286 -9.61 17.97 28.13
C LEU A 286 -8.46 18.79 28.69
N PHE A 287 -7.39 19.03 27.93
CA PHE A 287 -6.14 19.59 28.45
C PHE A 287 -5.70 20.90 27.80
N SER A 288 -6.25 21.29 26.65
CA SER A 288 -5.97 22.61 26.09
C SER A 288 -6.71 23.68 26.88
N SER A 289 -6.02 24.80 27.13
CA SER A 289 -6.63 26.04 27.64
C SER A 289 -7.81 26.49 26.77
N GLN A 290 -7.77 26.19 25.47
CA GLN A 290 -8.79 26.53 24.48
C GLN A 290 -10.01 25.59 24.53
N GLY A 291 -9.83 24.36 25.01
CA GLY A 291 -10.90 23.35 25.11
C GLY A 291 -11.87 23.60 26.27
N ARG A 292 -11.43 24.34 27.29
CA ARG A 292 -12.16 24.59 28.55
C ARG A 292 -12.84 25.96 28.64
N ALA A 293 -12.49 26.91 27.78
CA ALA A 293 -13.01 28.27 27.84
C ALA A 293 -14.42 28.34 27.23
N LYS A 294 -15.44 28.65 28.05
CA LYS A 294 -16.79 29.03 27.58
C LYS A 294 -16.94 30.55 27.63
N GLY A 295 -17.33 31.16 26.51
CA GLY A 295 -17.79 32.55 26.45
C GLY A 295 -16.73 33.59 26.05
N GLU A 296 -15.46 33.43 26.42
CA GLU A 296 -14.36 34.28 25.95
C GLU A 296 -13.15 33.42 25.55
N VAL A 297 -13.01 33.18 24.25
CA VAL A 297 -11.83 32.50 23.70
C VAL A 297 -10.68 33.49 23.68
N ASP A 298 -9.61 33.22 24.44
CA ASP A 298 -8.43 34.07 24.45
C ASP A 298 -7.73 34.07 23.07
N VAL A 299 -7.75 35.24 22.43
CA VAL A 299 -7.13 35.49 21.13
C VAL A 299 -5.62 35.25 21.17
N ASN A 300 -4.97 35.47 22.32
CA ASN A 300 -3.55 35.13 22.50
C ASN A 300 -3.34 33.62 22.51
N ALA A 301 -4.18 32.87 23.23
CA ALA A 301 -4.12 31.43 23.26
C ALA A 301 -4.30 30.82 21.87
N ILE A 302 -5.22 31.31 21.04
CA ILE A 302 -5.44 30.77 19.69
C ILE A 302 -4.47 31.30 18.63
N SER A 303 -3.69 32.34 18.94
CA SER A 303 -2.68 32.90 18.03
C SER A 303 -1.53 31.90 17.81
N ALA A 304 -0.94 31.94 16.62
CA ALA A 304 0.15 31.08 16.20
C ALA A 304 1.28 31.89 15.55
N ASN A 305 2.45 31.27 15.38
CA ASN A 305 3.57 31.92 14.68
C ASN A 305 3.22 32.14 13.20
N ALA A 306 2.94 33.38 12.82
CA ALA A 306 2.46 33.72 11.48
C ALA A 306 3.40 33.28 10.35
N LYS A 307 4.73 33.33 10.58
CA LYS A 307 5.74 32.84 9.60
C LYS A 307 5.62 31.34 9.38
N ARG A 308 5.50 30.57 10.46
CA ARG A 308 5.35 29.12 10.37
C ARG A 308 4.03 28.74 9.73
N ILE A 309 2.92 29.36 10.13
CA ILE A 309 1.61 29.09 9.55
C ILE A 309 1.58 29.40 8.05
N VAL A 310 2.10 30.54 7.61
CA VAL A 310 2.03 30.92 6.19
C VAL A 310 2.94 30.08 5.28
N LEU A 311 3.99 29.48 5.83
CA LEU A 311 4.87 28.54 5.11
C LEU A 311 4.33 27.10 5.12
N LEU A 312 3.34 26.80 5.97
CA LEU A 312 2.78 25.45 6.13
C LEU A 312 2.23 24.86 4.81
N PRO A 313 1.53 25.60 3.93
CA PRO A 313 1.13 25.11 2.62
C PRO A 313 2.28 24.53 1.78
N VAL A 314 3.43 25.21 1.78
CA VAL A 314 4.62 24.77 1.04
C VAL A 314 5.20 23.52 1.70
N SER A 315 5.28 23.50 3.03
CA SER A 315 5.75 22.33 3.78
C SER A 315 4.87 21.08 3.58
N LEU A 316 3.54 21.24 3.59
CA LEU A 316 2.58 20.18 3.27
C LEU A 316 2.73 19.72 1.81
N THR A 317 3.00 20.65 0.90
CA THR A 317 3.22 20.32 -0.51
C THR A 317 4.44 19.42 -0.69
N LEU A 318 5.58 19.79 -0.08
CA LEU A 318 6.83 19.05 -0.17
C LEU A 318 6.79 17.74 0.62
N GLY A 319 6.19 17.75 1.82
CA GLY A 319 6.22 16.63 2.75
C GLY A 319 5.11 15.60 2.54
N TYR A 320 3.98 15.98 1.94
CA TYR A 320 2.81 15.13 1.80
C TYR A 320 2.26 15.08 0.38
N ILE A 321 1.93 16.22 -0.23
CA ILE A 321 1.19 16.26 -1.51
C ILE A 321 2.03 15.66 -2.64
N ILE A 322 3.26 16.15 -2.86
CA ILE A 322 4.15 15.62 -3.91
C ILE A 322 4.43 14.12 -3.69
N PRO A 323 4.85 13.67 -2.49
CA PRO A 323 5.02 12.24 -2.23
C PRO A 323 3.76 11.41 -2.53
N SER A 324 2.56 11.93 -2.23
CA SER A 324 1.30 11.24 -2.50
C SER A 324 1.06 11.03 -4.00
N PHE A 325 1.41 12.01 -4.84
CA PHE A 325 1.37 11.84 -6.30
C PHE A 325 2.42 10.83 -6.79
N VAL A 326 3.64 10.87 -6.22
CA VAL A 326 4.73 9.98 -6.62
C VAL A 326 4.38 8.51 -6.37
N ILE A 327 3.73 8.19 -5.25
CA ILE A 327 3.31 6.81 -4.97
C ILE A 327 2.13 6.35 -5.82
N CYS A 328 1.41 7.25 -6.48
CA CYS A 328 0.33 6.88 -7.41
C CYS A 328 0.82 6.69 -8.85
N LEU A 329 2.12 6.84 -9.12
CA LEU A 329 2.66 6.63 -10.45
C LEU A 329 2.53 5.16 -10.87
N PRO A 330 2.08 4.87 -12.11
CA PRO A 330 1.90 3.50 -12.58
C PRO A 330 3.20 2.68 -12.56
N SER A 331 3.11 1.46 -12.03
CA SER A 331 4.22 0.50 -12.03
C SER A 331 3.80 -0.80 -12.73
N PRO A 332 4.62 -1.32 -13.66
CA PRO A 332 6.00 -0.92 -13.98
C PRO A 332 6.14 0.16 -15.07
N GLN A 333 5.03 0.71 -15.59
CA GLN A 333 5.04 1.52 -16.82
C GLN A 333 5.81 2.84 -16.68
N VAL A 334 5.69 3.51 -15.52
CA VAL A 334 6.38 4.79 -15.23
C VAL A 334 7.52 4.57 -14.24
N VAL A 335 7.29 3.77 -13.20
CA VAL A 335 8.29 3.46 -12.17
C VAL A 335 8.45 1.96 -11.97
N SER A 336 9.70 1.49 -11.80
CA SER A 336 9.94 0.06 -11.52
C SER A 336 9.28 -0.38 -10.21
N HIS A 337 8.89 -1.65 -10.08
CA HIS A 337 8.32 -2.18 -8.84
C HIS A 337 9.26 -2.02 -7.63
N HIS A 338 10.58 -2.01 -7.87
CA HIS A 338 11.57 -1.76 -6.83
C HIS A 338 11.51 -0.30 -6.35
N SER A 339 11.53 0.65 -7.28
CA SER A 339 11.45 2.08 -6.97
C SER A 339 10.12 2.45 -6.32
N HIS A 340 9.02 1.86 -6.79
CA HIS A 340 7.67 2.11 -6.28
C HIS A 340 7.51 1.71 -4.81
N GLN A 341 8.02 0.53 -4.44
CA GLN A 341 8.08 0.11 -3.02
C GLN A 341 8.94 1.09 -2.19
N GLY A 342 10.05 1.59 -2.75
CA GLY A 342 10.88 2.60 -2.10
C GLY A 342 10.13 3.90 -1.84
N PHE A 343 9.41 4.42 -2.84
CA PHE A 343 8.58 5.61 -2.70
C PHE A 343 7.45 5.42 -1.69
N LEU A 344 6.82 4.24 -1.68
CA LEU A 344 5.72 3.94 -0.76
C LEU A 344 6.19 3.93 0.70
N ILE A 345 7.40 3.46 0.97
CA ILE A 345 8.02 3.57 2.30
C ILE A 345 8.43 4.99 2.63
N ALA A 346 9.03 5.71 1.69
CA ALA A 346 9.37 7.11 1.90
C ALA A 346 8.12 7.92 2.27
N TRP A 347 6.99 7.64 1.61
CA TRP A 347 5.70 8.28 1.88
C TRP A 347 5.16 8.00 3.30
N GLN A 348 5.42 6.83 3.89
CA GLN A 348 4.99 6.55 5.29
C GLN A 348 5.53 7.61 6.27
N PHE A 349 6.66 8.25 5.97
CA PHE A 349 7.24 9.29 6.81
C PHE A 349 6.79 10.71 6.45
N PHE A 350 5.63 10.88 5.80
CA PHE A 350 5.11 12.18 5.34
C PHE A 350 5.10 13.26 6.44
N ALA A 351 4.77 12.89 7.69
CA ALA A 351 4.75 13.80 8.82
C ALA A 351 6.15 14.35 9.15
N ILE A 352 7.16 13.48 9.07
CA ILE A 352 8.56 13.85 9.29
C ILE A 352 9.05 14.72 8.15
N TRP A 353 8.74 14.38 6.89
CA TRP A 353 9.11 15.21 5.74
C TRP A 353 8.47 16.59 5.77
N THR A 354 7.22 16.68 6.24
CA THR A 354 6.53 17.96 6.46
C THR A 354 7.24 18.77 7.53
N ALA A 355 7.63 18.16 8.65
CA ALA A 355 8.36 18.83 9.73
C ALA A 355 9.76 19.30 9.30
N VAL A 356 10.49 18.47 8.55
CA VAL A 356 11.80 18.82 7.98
C VAL A 356 11.67 19.98 7.00
N SER A 357 10.67 19.94 6.10
CA SER A 357 10.38 21.02 5.16
C SER A 357 10.06 22.32 5.89
N GLN A 358 9.22 22.25 6.93
CA GLN A 358 8.88 23.38 7.78
C GLN A 358 10.10 23.99 8.48
N PHE A 359 10.98 23.15 9.02
CA PHE A 359 12.21 23.57 9.66
C PHE A 359 13.14 24.29 8.68
N ILE A 360 13.37 23.71 7.50
CA ILE A 360 14.23 24.28 6.46
C ILE A 360 13.66 25.61 5.97
N LEU A 361 12.38 25.65 5.58
CA LEU A 361 11.73 26.85 5.03
C LEU A 361 11.72 28.01 6.04
N THR A 362 11.46 27.73 7.32
CA THR A 362 11.44 28.78 8.35
C THR A 362 12.82 29.43 8.54
N ARG A 363 13.91 28.71 8.25
CA ARG A 363 15.28 29.26 8.30
C ARG A 363 15.73 29.93 7.01
N LEU A 364 15.34 29.39 5.85
CA LEU A 364 15.76 29.92 4.55
C LEU A 364 14.95 31.16 4.13
N VAL A 365 13.66 31.23 4.47
CA VAL A 365 12.81 32.36 4.07
C VAL A 365 13.02 33.54 5.03
N SER A 366 13.41 34.68 4.48
CA SER A 366 13.67 35.91 5.25
C SER A 366 12.39 36.49 5.87
N ASP A 367 12.53 37.13 7.04
CA ASP A 367 11.39 37.81 7.68
C ASP A 367 10.89 39.00 6.84
N ASN A 368 11.76 39.62 6.03
CA ASN A 368 11.35 40.67 5.09
C ASN A 368 10.35 40.17 4.05
N THR A 369 10.56 38.96 3.51
CA THR A 369 9.63 38.32 2.57
C THR A 369 8.28 38.09 3.24
N ILE A 370 8.29 37.56 4.47
CA ILE A 370 7.08 37.26 5.23
C ILE A 370 6.34 38.54 5.63
N ASN A 371 7.06 39.60 6.02
CA ASN A 371 6.50 40.90 6.35
C ASN A 371 5.84 41.56 5.14
N ARG A 372 6.39 41.41 3.93
CA ARG A 372 5.75 41.90 2.69
C ARG A 372 4.45 41.15 2.39
N LEU A 373 4.44 39.83 2.60
CA LEU A 373 3.28 38.99 2.30
C LEU A 373 2.13 39.15 3.30
N LEU A 374 2.44 39.34 4.59
CA LEU A 374 1.45 39.47 5.66
C LEU A 374 1.14 40.91 6.08
N GLY A 375 1.85 41.89 5.51
CA GLY A 375 1.75 43.31 5.87
C GLY A 375 2.78 43.75 6.92
N ILE A 376 3.55 44.80 6.59
CA ILE A 376 4.68 45.30 7.40
C ILE A 376 4.21 45.98 8.69
N ARG A 377 3.07 46.67 8.65
CA ARG A 377 2.53 47.47 9.77
C ARG A 377 1.35 46.81 10.49
N GLU A 378 1.07 45.55 10.18
CA GLU A 378 -0.05 44.83 10.76
C GLU A 378 0.26 44.31 12.17
N SER A 379 -0.76 44.28 13.04
CA SER A 379 -0.61 43.73 14.38
C SER A 379 -0.27 42.24 14.34
N PRO A 380 0.41 41.68 15.36
CA PRO A 380 0.72 40.25 15.42
C PRO A 380 -0.52 39.36 15.25
N HIS A 381 -1.66 39.76 15.84
CA HIS A 381 -2.93 39.06 15.69
C HIS A 381 -3.45 39.08 14.25
N ARG A 382 -3.43 40.24 13.58
CA ARG A 382 -3.89 40.36 12.19
C ARG A 382 -3.00 39.59 11.21
N ARG A 383 -1.69 39.56 11.46
CA ARG A 383 -0.74 38.72 10.69
C ARG A 383 -1.02 37.23 10.88
N ALA A 384 -1.26 36.79 12.11
CA ALA A 384 -1.61 35.40 12.40
C ALA A 384 -2.94 35.00 11.74
N ALA A 385 -3.98 35.84 11.85
CA ALA A 385 -5.28 35.63 11.21
C ALA A 385 -5.16 35.51 9.69
N THR A 386 -4.37 36.39 9.06
CA THR A 386 -4.13 36.37 7.60
C THR A 386 -3.39 35.10 7.18
N ALA A 387 -2.35 34.70 7.92
CA ALA A 387 -1.61 33.48 7.67
C ALA A 387 -2.51 32.23 7.79
N LEU A 388 -3.30 32.13 8.86
CA LEU A 388 -4.25 31.04 9.07
C LEU A 388 -5.27 30.96 7.93
N ARG A 389 -5.85 32.10 7.52
CA ARG A 389 -6.81 32.14 6.41
C ARG A 389 -6.21 31.59 5.11
N TYR A 390 -4.99 32.00 4.76
CA TYR A 390 -4.32 31.47 3.56
C TYR A 390 -4.08 29.97 3.66
N THR A 391 -3.62 29.50 4.82
CA THR A 391 -3.35 28.07 5.03
C THR A 391 -4.62 27.23 5.01
N TYR A 392 -5.69 27.65 5.68
CA TYR A 392 -6.99 26.98 5.62
C TYR A 392 -7.52 26.92 4.19
N ASN A 393 -7.52 28.05 3.47
CA ASN A 393 -8.01 28.09 2.09
C ASN A 393 -7.24 27.17 1.17
N PHE A 394 -5.90 27.16 1.29
CA PHE A 394 -5.05 26.25 0.51
C PHE A 394 -5.42 24.79 0.76
N VAL A 395 -5.49 24.37 2.03
CA VAL A 395 -5.76 22.98 2.36
C VAL A 395 -7.19 22.59 1.97
N ILE A 396 -8.19 23.43 2.24
CA ILE A 396 -9.58 23.20 1.81
C ILE A 396 -9.65 23.05 0.30
N MET A 397 -8.96 23.88 -0.48
CA MET A 397 -8.95 23.78 -1.94
C MET A 397 -8.41 22.43 -2.43
N VAL A 398 -7.29 21.96 -1.86
CA VAL A 398 -6.71 20.65 -2.23
C VAL A 398 -7.64 19.51 -1.81
N THR A 399 -8.24 19.59 -0.63
CA THR A 399 -9.22 18.60 -0.15
C THR A 399 -10.45 18.54 -1.04
N VAL A 400 -11.03 19.70 -1.39
CA VAL A 400 -12.17 19.81 -2.33
C VAL A 400 -11.84 19.17 -3.67
N LEU A 401 -10.63 19.41 -4.19
CA LEU A 401 -10.21 18.86 -5.47
C LEU A 401 -10.24 17.33 -5.43
N THR A 402 -9.63 16.72 -4.41
CA THR A 402 -9.66 15.25 -4.25
C THR A 402 -11.05 14.70 -3.96
N HIS A 403 -11.84 15.38 -3.11
CA HIS A 403 -13.20 14.97 -2.75
C HIS A 403 -14.13 14.97 -3.97
N SER A 404 -14.16 16.08 -4.70
CA SER A 404 -15.03 16.26 -5.87
C SER A 404 -14.57 15.37 -7.01
N LEU A 405 -13.26 15.27 -7.27
CA LEU A 405 -12.73 14.40 -8.33
C LEU A 405 -13.18 12.95 -8.17
N ILE A 406 -13.08 12.39 -6.95
CA ILE A 406 -13.49 11.01 -6.70
C ILE A 406 -15.01 10.88 -6.73
N LEU A 407 -15.74 11.81 -6.10
CA LEU A 407 -17.21 11.78 -6.10
C LEU A 407 -17.77 11.86 -7.53
N ASP A 408 -17.30 12.81 -8.33
CA ASP A 408 -17.71 13.00 -9.72
C ASP A 408 -17.35 11.79 -10.57
N THR A 409 -16.15 11.22 -10.42
CA THR A 409 -15.73 10.01 -11.15
C THR A 409 -16.68 8.85 -10.88
N VAL A 410 -17.00 8.60 -9.60
CA VAL A 410 -17.83 7.46 -9.21
C VAL A 410 -19.31 7.68 -9.57
N LEU A 411 -19.81 8.92 -9.47
CA LEU A 411 -21.17 9.27 -9.90
C LEU A 411 -21.32 9.20 -11.42
N CYS A 412 -20.35 9.69 -12.19
CA CYS A 412 -20.39 9.61 -13.65
C CYS A 412 -20.41 8.15 -14.10
N HIS A 413 -19.61 7.27 -13.49
CA HIS A 413 -19.60 5.85 -13.84
C HIS A 413 -20.93 5.14 -13.51
N ALA A 414 -21.54 5.51 -12.38
CA ALA A 414 -22.80 4.89 -11.95
C ALA A 414 -24.03 5.37 -12.73
N PHE A 415 -24.10 6.66 -13.07
CA PHE A 415 -25.31 7.27 -13.62
C PHE A 415 -25.22 7.64 -15.10
N ILE A 416 -24.02 7.63 -15.68
CA ILE A 416 -23.81 7.95 -17.10
C ILE A 416 -22.91 6.89 -17.77
N PRO A 417 -23.32 5.61 -17.77
CA PRO A 417 -22.50 4.51 -18.26
C PRO A 417 -22.17 4.61 -19.75
N SER A 418 -22.92 5.41 -20.52
CA SER A 418 -22.69 5.65 -21.95
C SER A 418 -21.32 6.27 -22.28
N TYR A 419 -20.65 6.88 -21.31
CA TYR A 419 -19.29 7.42 -21.50
C TYR A 419 -18.18 6.40 -21.23
N PHE A 420 -18.51 5.20 -20.73
CA PHE A 420 -17.54 4.19 -20.36
C PHE A 420 -17.70 2.92 -21.22
N PRO A 421 -16.59 2.27 -21.61
CA PRO A 421 -16.65 1.01 -22.35
C PRO A 421 -17.43 -0.05 -21.57
N ALA A 422 -18.29 -0.82 -22.26
CA ALA A 422 -19.10 -1.89 -21.66
C ALA A 422 -18.27 -3.04 -21.03
N THR A 423 -16.95 -3.02 -21.19
CA THR A 423 -16.00 -4.00 -20.66
C THR A 423 -15.48 -3.66 -19.26
N ILE A 424 -15.84 -2.51 -18.69
CA ILE A 424 -15.44 -2.11 -17.32
C ILE A 424 -16.59 -2.47 -16.37
N ASP A 425 -16.29 -3.25 -15.33
CA ASP A 425 -17.27 -3.57 -14.28
C ASP A 425 -17.91 -2.28 -13.72
N HIS A 426 -19.20 -2.36 -13.38
CA HIS A 426 -19.95 -1.19 -12.90
C HIS A 426 -19.47 -0.75 -11.51
N LEU A 427 -18.56 0.22 -11.48
CA LEU A 427 -18.19 0.98 -10.29
C LEU A 427 -19.42 1.75 -9.77
N HIS A 428 -19.72 1.60 -8.49
CA HIS A 428 -20.86 2.25 -7.84
C HIS A 428 -20.42 2.96 -6.55
N PRO A 429 -21.00 4.12 -6.18
CA PRO A 429 -20.65 4.86 -4.96
C PRO A 429 -20.63 3.98 -3.70
N LEU A 430 -21.58 3.07 -3.57
CA LEU A 430 -21.65 2.17 -2.42
C LEU A 430 -20.46 1.20 -2.35
N LEU A 431 -19.89 0.77 -3.48
CA LEU A 431 -18.71 -0.08 -3.46
C LEU A 431 -17.47 0.66 -2.97
N VAL A 432 -17.39 1.96 -3.25
CA VAL A 432 -16.26 2.81 -2.85
C VAL A 432 -16.39 3.33 -1.42
N PHE A 433 -17.60 3.70 -1.00
CA PHE A 433 -17.83 4.42 0.26
C PHE A 433 -18.57 3.63 1.34
N GLN A 434 -19.23 2.51 1.03
CA GLN A 434 -19.94 1.74 2.05
C GLN A 434 -19.01 0.67 2.66
N PRO A 435 -18.73 0.73 3.97
CA PRO A 435 -17.95 -0.29 4.64
C PRO A 435 -18.77 -1.54 4.90
N ILE A 436 -18.06 -2.65 5.06
CA ILE A 436 -18.66 -3.90 5.48
C ILE A 436 -19.13 -3.73 6.92
N SER A 437 -20.35 -4.18 7.21
CA SER A 437 -20.89 -4.12 8.57
C SER A 437 -19.95 -4.84 9.55
N PRO A 438 -19.60 -4.24 10.70
CA PRO A 438 -18.72 -4.89 11.67
C PRO A 438 -19.42 -6.05 12.38
N PHE A 439 -20.75 -6.18 12.21
CA PHE A 439 -21.58 -7.26 12.71
C PHE A 439 -21.85 -8.33 11.65
N SER A 440 -21.24 -8.22 10.46
CA SER A 440 -21.35 -9.24 9.42
C SER A 440 -20.51 -10.47 9.76
N ASN A 441 -21.04 -11.66 9.46
CA ASN A 441 -20.28 -12.92 9.51
C ASN A 441 -19.62 -13.24 8.16
N GLU A 442 -19.55 -12.27 7.25
CA GLU A 442 -18.92 -12.44 5.94
C GLU A 442 -17.43 -12.75 6.10
N LYS A 443 -17.00 -13.92 5.62
CA LYS A 443 -15.59 -14.27 5.51
C LYS A 443 -15.01 -13.55 4.30
N LEU A 444 -14.03 -12.68 4.53
CA LEU A 444 -13.33 -11.98 3.46
C LEU A 444 -12.45 -12.95 2.68
N GLU A 445 -12.87 -13.28 1.45
CA GLU A 445 -12.06 -14.11 0.54
C GLU A 445 -10.95 -13.30 -0.15
N ALA A 446 -11.13 -11.97 -0.27
CA ALA A 446 -10.17 -11.05 -0.87
C ALA A 446 -9.58 -10.10 0.18
N PHE A 447 -8.24 -10.02 0.22
CA PHE A 447 -7.49 -9.21 1.18
C PHE A 447 -7.74 -7.70 0.98
N GLU A 448 -7.83 -7.27 -0.28
CA GLU A 448 -8.05 -5.89 -0.71
C GLU A 448 -9.39 -5.34 -0.22
N ARG A 449 -10.42 -6.20 -0.18
CA ARG A 449 -11.74 -5.82 0.33
C ARG A 449 -11.73 -5.59 1.83
N GLY A 450 -10.91 -6.34 2.56
CA GLY A 450 -10.64 -6.09 3.98
C GLY A 450 -9.92 -4.77 4.22
N ILE A 451 -8.91 -4.45 3.40
CA ILE A 451 -8.19 -3.18 3.46
C ILE A 451 -9.16 -2.01 3.22
N LEU A 452 -9.98 -2.09 2.17
CA LEU A 452 -10.96 -1.05 1.85
C LEU A 452 -11.89 -0.79 3.04
N SER A 453 -12.49 -1.85 3.61
CA SER A 453 -13.38 -1.71 4.75
C SER A 453 -12.68 -1.11 5.97
N LEU A 454 -11.41 -1.48 6.22
CA LEU A 454 -10.62 -0.89 7.30
C LEU A 454 -10.42 0.61 7.07
N LEU A 455 -9.94 1.01 5.88
CA LEU A 455 -9.66 2.41 5.56
C LEU A 455 -10.92 3.29 5.57
N GLN A 456 -12.07 2.73 5.18
CA GLN A 456 -13.36 3.40 5.28
C GLN A 456 -13.70 3.74 6.73
N TYR A 457 -13.67 2.75 7.64
CA TYR A 457 -13.87 3.02 9.06
C TYR A 457 -12.82 4.00 9.60
N ASP A 458 -11.55 3.78 9.25
CA ASP A 458 -10.44 4.61 9.73
C ASP A 458 -10.67 6.10 9.39
N THR A 459 -11.07 6.37 8.16
CA THR A 459 -11.38 7.73 7.69
C THR A 459 -12.64 8.30 8.34
N TYR A 460 -13.70 7.50 8.49
CA TYR A 460 -14.97 7.97 9.05
C TYR A 460 -14.89 8.26 10.53
N PHE A 461 -14.22 7.43 11.33
CA PHE A 461 -14.01 7.71 12.74
C PHE A 461 -13.13 8.94 12.96
N ALA A 462 -12.06 9.09 12.18
CA ALA A 462 -11.23 10.29 12.24
C ALA A 462 -12.01 11.55 11.84
N GLY A 463 -12.74 11.50 10.73
CA GLY A 463 -13.52 12.63 10.23
C GLY A 463 -14.66 13.02 11.16
N ALA A 464 -15.46 12.06 11.62
CA ALA A 464 -16.57 12.32 12.53
C ALA A 464 -16.08 12.90 13.87
N SER A 465 -15.03 12.33 14.46
CA SER A 465 -14.47 12.85 15.71
C SER A 465 -13.90 14.26 15.55
N SER A 466 -13.18 14.54 14.45
CA SER A 466 -12.66 15.89 14.15
C SER A 466 -13.77 16.90 13.91
N LEU A 467 -14.85 16.50 13.24
CA LEU A 467 -15.98 17.40 13.00
C LEU A 467 -16.73 17.73 14.30
N VAL A 468 -16.99 16.72 15.15
CA VAL A 468 -17.59 16.94 16.48
C VAL A 468 -16.71 17.85 17.33
N TRP A 469 -15.40 17.60 17.33
CA TRP A 469 -14.42 18.44 18.03
C TRP A 469 -14.43 19.89 17.52
N ALA A 470 -14.40 20.09 16.21
CA ALA A 470 -14.43 21.42 15.60
C ALA A 470 -15.73 22.18 15.92
N LEU A 471 -16.88 21.51 15.84
CA LEU A 471 -18.20 22.09 16.17
C LEU A 471 -18.30 22.46 17.65
N TYR A 472 -17.74 21.63 18.54
CA TYR A 472 -17.64 21.96 19.96
C TYR A 472 -16.84 23.25 20.16
N LEU A 473 -15.63 23.35 19.59
CA LEU A 473 -14.81 24.56 19.72
C LEU A 473 -15.46 25.78 19.06
N TYR A 474 -16.16 25.60 17.95
CA TYR A 474 -16.96 26.65 17.32
C TYR A 474 -18.09 27.14 18.24
N SER A 475 -18.81 26.23 18.90
CA SER A 475 -19.88 26.60 19.84
C SER A 475 -19.35 27.35 21.08
N CYS A 476 -18.12 27.07 21.51
CA CYS A 476 -17.47 27.83 22.59
C CYS A 476 -17.14 29.27 22.16
N ALA A 477 -16.77 29.48 20.88
CA ALA A 477 -16.46 30.79 20.33
C ALA A 477 -17.71 31.59 19.94
N LYS A 478 -18.79 30.91 19.50
CA LYS A 478 -20.08 31.52 19.15
C LYS A 478 -21.18 30.90 20.03
N PRO A 479 -21.37 31.39 21.27
CA PRO A 479 -22.32 30.80 22.23
C PRO A 479 -23.79 30.86 21.78
N ASN A 480 -24.12 31.72 20.81
CA ASN A 480 -25.46 31.81 20.21
C ASN A 480 -25.71 30.73 19.13
N ALA A 481 -24.73 29.87 18.83
CA ALA A 481 -24.90 28.79 17.88
C ALA A 481 -25.92 27.75 18.40
N THR A 482 -26.98 27.53 17.63
CA THR A 482 -28.01 26.53 17.96
C THR A 482 -27.58 25.14 17.50
N PHE A 483 -28.07 24.09 18.17
CA PHE A 483 -27.80 22.71 17.76
C PHE A 483 -28.20 22.44 16.30
N VAL A 484 -29.37 22.94 15.88
CA VAL A 484 -29.84 22.83 14.49
C VAL A 484 -28.89 23.52 13.51
N GLY A 485 -28.38 24.70 13.86
CA GLY A 485 -27.39 25.41 13.05
C GLY A 485 -26.07 24.65 12.92
N LEU A 486 -25.61 24.02 14.01
CA LEU A 486 -24.41 23.19 14.00
C LEU A 486 -24.57 21.94 13.13
N VAL A 487 -25.70 21.23 13.24
CA VAL A 487 -26.02 20.06 12.41
C VAL A 487 -26.13 20.44 10.93
N GLY A 488 -26.81 21.55 10.63
CA GLY A 488 -26.90 22.08 9.26
C GLY A 488 -25.53 22.39 8.67
N LYS A 489 -24.68 23.09 9.44
CA LYS A 489 -23.30 23.40 9.03
C LYS A 489 -22.47 22.12 8.80
N ALA A 490 -22.52 21.18 9.74
CA ALA A 490 -21.83 19.90 9.65
C ALA A 490 -22.22 19.15 8.37
N THR A 491 -23.51 19.11 8.06
CA THR A 491 -24.07 18.44 6.87
C THR A 491 -23.59 19.10 5.60
N ILE A 492 -23.77 20.42 5.47
CA ILE A 492 -23.39 21.18 4.27
C ILE A 492 -21.89 21.05 4.00
N PHE A 493 -21.05 21.26 5.02
CA PHE A 493 -19.61 21.17 4.84
C PHE A 493 -19.12 19.76 4.57
N THR A 494 -19.75 18.73 5.14
CA THR A 494 -19.39 17.34 4.84
C THR A 494 -19.69 16.98 3.39
N VAL A 495 -20.81 17.46 2.85
CA VAL A 495 -21.15 17.27 1.42
C VAL A 495 -20.13 17.95 0.52
N LEU A 496 -19.72 19.18 0.86
CA LEU A 496 -18.80 19.97 0.02
C LEU A 496 -17.33 19.52 0.12
N PHE A 497 -16.89 19.09 1.30
CA PHE A 497 -15.46 18.94 1.62
C PHE A 497 -15.08 17.54 2.11
N GLY A 498 -16.04 16.65 2.32
CA GLY A 498 -15.88 15.45 3.14
C GLY A 498 -15.76 15.78 4.64
N PRO A 499 -15.77 14.78 5.53
CA PRO A 499 -15.90 15.01 6.98
C PRO A 499 -14.67 15.68 7.62
N CYS A 500 -13.45 15.33 7.20
CA CYS A 500 -12.24 15.99 7.71
C CYS A 500 -12.09 17.41 7.13
N GLY A 501 -12.42 17.59 5.85
CA GLY A 501 -12.47 18.92 5.23
C GLY A 501 -13.52 19.83 5.88
N ALA A 502 -14.65 19.26 6.29
CA ALA A 502 -15.69 19.96 7.04
C ALA A 502 -15.19 20.44 8.40
N ALA A 503 -14.49 19.57 9.15
CA ALA A 503 -13.86 19.95 10.41
C ALA A 503 -12.89 21.14 10.23
N LEU A 504 -12.08 21.10 9.17
CA LEU A 504 -11.15 22.17 8.83
C LEU A 504 -11.88 23.49 8.48
N ALA A 505 -12.97 23.42 7.73
CA ALA A 505 -13.80 24.58 7.39
C ALA A 505 -14.48 25.21 8.61
N VAL A 506 -15.01 24.39 9.54
CA VAL A 506 -15.57 24.87 10.82
C VAL A 506 -14.49 25.57 11.65
N MET A 507 -13.28 25.00 11.71
CA MET A 507 -12.15 25.60 12.43
C MET A 507 -11.69 26.93 11.81
N LYS A 508 -11.70 27.05 10.48
CA LYS A 508 -11.47 28.31 9.78
C LYS A 508 -12.48 29.38 10.21
N GLU A 509 -13.77 29.07 10.17
CA GLU A 509 -14.82 30.03 10.56
C GLU A 509 -14.72 30.41 12.04
N ARG A 510 -14.41 29.46 12.92
CA ARG A 510 -14.16 29.74 14.34
C ARG A 510 -13.03 30.77 14.50
N ASP A 511 -11.90 30.53 13.84
CA ASP A 511 -10.74 31.42 13.96
C ASP A 511 -11.04 32.81 13.40
N GLU A 512 -11.69 32.90 12.23
CA GLU A 512 -12.11 34.18 11.64
C GLU A 512 -13.04 34.97 12.58
N ALA A 513 -13.99 34.29 13.23
CA ALA A 513 -14.85 34.90 14.23
C ALA A 513 -14.07 35.46 15.43
N VAL A 514 -13.17 34.68 16.04
CA VAL A 514 -12.43 35.11 17.24
C VAL A 514 -11.51 36.28 16.93
N PHE A 515 -10.84 36.29 15.76
CA PHE A 515 -9.99 37.41 15.37
C PHE A 515 -10.79 38.68 15.00
N ALA A 516 -12.00 38.55 14.45
CA ALA A 516 -12.87 39.68 14.15
C ALA A 516 -13.38 40.36 15.44
N ASP A 517 -13.91 39.58 16.38
CA ASP A 517 -14.41 40.08 17.68
C ASP A 517 -13.29 40.82 18.45
N SER A 518 -12.04 40.33 18.36
CA SER A 518 -10.86 41.02 18.93
C SER A 518 -10.59 42.39 18.31
N ALA A 519 -10.74 42.52 16.99
CA ALA A 519 -10.44 43.75 16.28
C ALA A 519 -11.48 44.85 16.58
N GLU A 520 -12.75 44.47 16.76
CA GLU A 520 -13.81 45.38 17.17
C GLU A 520 -13.56 45.92 18.59
N ASN A 521 -13.21 45.03 19.53
CA ASN A 521 -12.89 45.41 20.92
C ASN A 521 -11.68 46.38 21.00
N ASP A 522 -10.63 46.15 20.21
CA ASP A 522 -9.47 47.05 20.14
C ASP A 522 -9.81 48.42 19.53
N THR A 523 -10.79 48.46 18.61
CA THR A 523 -11.24 49.71 17.98
C THR A 523 -12.08 50.54 18.95
N GLN A 524 -12.99 49.90 19.70
CA GLN A 524 -13.78 50.56 20.74
C GLN A 524 -12.90 51.11 21.87
N LYS A 525 -11.86 50.37 22.31
CA LYS A 525 -10.89 50.84 23.32
C LYS A 525 -10.04 52.04 22.87
N LYS A 526 -9.91 52.29 21.56
CA LYS A 526 -9.18 53.46 21.03
C LYS A 526 -10.06 54.70 20.84
N GLN A 527 -11.38 54.52 20.85
CA GLN A 527 -12.36 55.60 20.67
C GLN A 527 -12.85 56.18 22.01
N ASN A 528 -12.71 55.42 23.10
CA ASN A 528 -12.88 55.87 24.48
C ASN A 528 -11.53 56.30 25.07
#